data_AF-A0A0Q5R2X3-F1
#
_entry.id   AF-A0A0Q5R2X3-F1
#
_cell.length_a   1.000
_cell.length_b   1.000
_cell.length_c   1.000
_cell.angle_alpha   90.00
_cell.angle_beta   90.00
_cell.angle_gamma   90.00
#
_symmetry.space_group_name_H-M   'P 1'
#
loop_
_entity.id
_entity.type
_entity.pdbx_description
1 polymer ?
#
loop_
_entity_poly.entity_id
_entity_poly.type
_entity_poly.pdbx_seq_one_letter_code
_entity_poly.pdbx_strand_id
1 'polypeptide(L)' 'MMSFTNQRDAALALLNSDTVLTRKAGSFLGQLAVDQTPLTSKQREWLDTLLDRAMLPPLANGGE' A
#
# COMPACT_ATOMS: atom_id res chain seq x y z
N MET A 1 8.60 2.66 -15.62
CA MET A 1 8.57 2.81 -14.15
C MET A 1 7.94 1.54 -13.60
N MET A 2 8.57 0.88 -12.64
CA MET A 2 8.14 -0.45 -12.15
C MET A 2 7.06 -0.23 -11.09
N SER A 3 5.83 -0.69 -11.27
CA SER A 3 4.72 -0.54 -10.31
C SER A 3 4.52 -1.83 -9.50
N PHE A 4 3.92 -1.75 -8.31
CA PHE A 4 3.50 -2.94 -7.58
C PHE A 4 2.32 -3.60 -8.28
N THR A 5 2.39 -4.91 -8.50
CA THR A 5 1.33 -5.69 -9.15
C THR A 5 0.15 -5.97 -8.21
N ASN A 6 0.39 -6.00 -6.90
CA ASN A 6 -0.65 -6.28 -5.92
C ASN A 6 -0.49 -5.43 -4.64
N GLN A 7 -1.60 -5.30 -3.90
CA GLN A 7 -1.66 -4.49 -2.68
C GLN A 7 -0.81 -5.03 -1.53
N ARG A 8 -0.55 -6.34 -1.52
CA ARG A 8 0.24 -7.01 -0.47
C ARG A 8 1.71 -6.60 -0.56
N ASP A 9 2.30 -6.64 -1.75
CA ASP A 9 3.69 -6.24 -1.96
C ASP A 9 3.89 -4.75 -1.65
N ALA A 10 2.95 -3.89 -2.07
CA ALA A 10 2.96 -2.46 -1.73
C ALA A 10 2.91 -2.24 -0.20
N ALA A 11 2.04 -2.98 0.50
CA ALA A 11 1.90 -2.87 1.95
C ALA A 11 3.15 -3.37 2.69
N LEU A 12 3.73 -4.50 2.26
CA LEU A 12 4.95 -5.04 2.84
C LEU A 12 6.15 -4.11 2.60
N ALA A 13 6.26 -3.47 1.43
CA ALA A 13 7.31 -2.49 1.17
C ALA A 13 7.22 -1.30 2.13
N LEU A 14 6.01 -0.77 2.38
CA LEU A 14 5.78 0.30 3.35
C LEU A 14 6.09 -0.13 4.79
N LEU A 15 5.65 -1.32 5.20
CA LEU A 15 5.88 -1.86 6.56
C LEU A 15 7.37 -2.13 6.84
N ASN A 16 8.16 -2.46 5.82
CA ASN A 16 9.61 -2.66 5.93
C ASN A 16 10.42 -1.39 5.64
N SER A 17 9.77 -0.27 5.34
CA SER A 17 10.47 1.01 5.12
C SER A 17 10.88 1.65 6.45
N ASP A 18 11.83 2.60 6.39
CA ASP A 18 12.23 3.41 7.54
C ASP A 18 11.20 4.52 7.89
N THR A 19 10.05 4.54 7.20
CA THR A 19 9.03 5.57 7.39
C THR A 19 8.29 5.38 8.72
N VAL A 20 8.18 6.46 9.49
CA VAL A 20 7.36 6.45 10.72
C VAL A 20 5.88 6.35 10.34
N LEU A 21 5.29 5.18 10.58
CA LEU A 21 3.88 4.93 10.35
C LEU A 21 3.04 5.39 11.54
N THR A 22 1.92 6.07 11.24
CA THR A 22 0.88 6.28 12.25
C THR A 22 0.21 4.96 12.60
N ARG A 23 -0.40 4.85 13.79
CA ARG A 23 -1.17 3.66 14.19
C ARG A 23 -2.23 3.26 13.16
N LYS A 24 -2.91 4.24 12.55
CA LYS A 24 -3.92 4.01 11.51
C LYS A 24 -3.29 3.42 10.24
N ALA A 25 -2.16 3.97 9.78
CA ALA A 25 -1.46 3.46 8.61
C ALA A 25 -0.93 2.05 8.84
N GLY A 26 -0.28 1.79 9.97
CA GLY A 26 0.22 0.45 10.31
C GLY A 26 -0.88 -0.60 10.37
N SER A 27 -2.03 -0.29 10.97
CA SER A 27 -3.17 -1.20 11.02
C SER A 27 -3.74 -1.51 9.63
N PHE A 28 -3.86 -0.51 8.76
CA PHE A 28 -4.35 -0.69 7.40
C PHE A 28 -3.40 -1.54 6.55
N LEU A 29 -2.10 -1.20 6.57
CA LEU A 29 -1.07 -1.94 5.82
C LEU A 29 -0.94 -3.39 6.31
N GLY A 30 -1.03 -3.60 7.62
CA GLY A 30 -1.03 -4.95 8.20
C GLY A 30 -2.19 -5.81 7.72
N GLN A 31 -3.37 -5.23 7.54
CA GLN A 31 -4.51 -5.93 6.93
C GLN A 31 -4.24 -6.27 5.46
N LEU A 32 -3.78 -5.31 4.65
CA LEU A 32 -3.45 -5.57 3.24
C LEU A 32 -2.36 -6.61 3.02
N ALA A 33 -1.46 -6.76 4.00
CA ALA A 33 -0.40 -7.76 3.93
C ALA A 33 -0.91 -9.21 4.04
N VAL A 34 -2.09 -9.41 4.64
CA VAL A 34 -2.64 -10.75 4.94
C VAL A 34 -4.04 -10.99 4.36
N ASP A 35 -4.74 -9.94 3.94
CA ASP A 35 -6.09 -9.99 3.37
C ASP A 35 -6.10 -9.44 1.93
N GLN A 36 -6.64 -10.25 1.00
CA GLN A 36 -6.69 -9.95 -0.43
C GLN A 36 -8.04 -9.37 -0.86
N THR A 37 -8.87 -8.92 0.09
CA THR A 37 -10.11 -8.22 -0.25
C THR A 37 -9.80 -7.02 -1.15
N PRO A 38 -10.49 -6.86 -2.29
CA PRO A 38 -10.27 -5.74 -3.18
C PRO A 38 -10.41 -4.39 -2.47
N LEU A 39 -9.49 -3.46 -2.74
CA LEU A 39 -9.55 -2.11 -2.19
C LEU A 39 -10.78 -1.36 -2.71
N THR A 40 -11.45 -0.64 -1.81
CA THR A 40 -12.33 0.46 -2.23
C THR A 40 -11.51 1.58 -2.87
N SER A 41 -12.14 2.42 -3.71
CA SER A 41 -11.45 3.55 -4.36
C SER A 41 -10.74 4.47 -3.36
N LYS A 42 -11.36 4.72 -2.20
CA LYS A 42 -10.75 5.52 -1.11
C LYS A 42 -9.54 4.86 -0.48
N GLN A 43 -9.56 3.53 -0.31
CA GLN A 43 -8.40 2.81 0.22
C GLN A 43 -7.26 2.78 -0.79
N ARG A 44 -7.56 2.64 -2.10
CA ARG A 44 -6.56 2.73 -3.17
C ARG A 44 -5.90 4.10 -3.20
N GLU A 45 -6.69 5.18 -3.23
CA GLU A 45 -6.16 6.56 -3.19
C GLU A 45 -5.29 6.80 -1.94
N TRP A 46 -5.73 6.28 -0.79
CA TRP A 46 -4.95 6.40 0.43
C TRP A 46 -3.65 5.59 0.39
N LEU A 47 -3.65 4.38 -0.18
CA LEU A 47 -2.44 3.59 -0.39
C LEU A 47 -1.45 4.30 -1.33
N ASP A 48 -1.92 4.85 -2.45
CA ASP A 48 -1.09 5.67 -3.36
C ASP A 48 -0.45 6.85 -2.63
N THR A 49 -1.21 7.55 -1.79
CA THR A 49 -0.69 8.65 -0.96
C THR A 49 0.42 8.17 -0.02
N LEU A 50 0.30 6.98 0.56
CA LEU A 50 1.34 6.44 1.44
C LEU A 50 2.59 6.05 0.65
N LEU A 51 2.43 5.48 -0.54
CA LEU A 51 3.55 5.11 -1.44
C LEU A 51 4.31 6.34 -1.93
N ASP A 52 3.59 7.37 -2.38
CA ASP A 52 4.17 8.65 -2.82
C ASP A 52 5.01 9.29 -1.70
N ARG A 53 4.48 9.36 -0.48
CA ARG A 53 5.18 9.90 0.69
C ARG A 53 6.44 9.11 1.06
N ALA A 54 6.46 7.82 0.79
CA ALA A 54 7.61 6.94 1.01
C ALA A 54 8.56 6.89 -0.19
N MET A 55 8.28 7.64 -1.27
CA MET A 55 9.00 7.57 -2.55
C MET A 55 9.08 6.15 -3.12
N LEU A 56 8.05 5.34 -2.85
CA LEU A 56 7.92 3.98 -3.35
C LEU A 56 7.13 3.98 -4.67
N PRO A 57 7.28 2.92 -5.47
CA PRO A 57 6.52 2.84 -6.70
C PRO A 57 5.00 2.76 -6.46
N PRO A 58 4.18 3.25 -7.40
CA PRO A 58 2.72 3.23 -7.25
C PRO A 58 2.17 1.81 -7.39
N LEU A 59 0.93 1.61 -6.95
CA LEU A 59 0.17 0.39 -7.25
C LEU A 59 -0.29 0.43 -8.71
N ALA A 60 -0.17 -0.68 -9.43
CA ALA A 60 -0.67 -0.78 -10.80
C ALA A 60 -2.18 -0.52 -10.86
N ASN A 61 -2.62 0.25 -11.86
CA ASN A 61 -4.03 0.41 -12.20
C ASN A 61 -4.55 -0.89 -12.84
N GLY A 62 -4.88 -1.88 -12.02
CA GLY A 62 -5.41 -3.17 -12.48
C GLY A 62 -4.82 -4.34 -11.70
N GLY A 63 -5.40 -4.59 -10.54
CA GLY A 63 -5.36 -5.91 -9.92
C GLY A 63 -6.81 -6.38 -9.84
N GLU A 64 -7.24 -7.13 -10.86
CA GLU A 64 -8.37 -8.05 -10.74
C GLU A 64 -7.91 -9.30 -9.98
#